data_AF-A0A0E3BGN6-F1
#
_entry.id   AF-A0A0E3BGN6-F1
#
_cell.length_a   1.000
_cell.length_b   1.000
_cell.length_c   1.000
_cell.angle_alpha   90.00
_cell.angle_beta   90.00
_cell.angle_gamma   90.00
#
_symmetry.space_group_name_H-M   'P 1'
#
loop_
_entity.id
_entity.type
_entity.pdbx_description
1 polymer ?
#
loop_
_entity_poly.entity_id
_entity_poly.type
_entity_poly.pdbx_seq_one_letter_code
_entity_poly.pdbx_strand_id
1 'polypeptide(L)'
;MNAERRKKLEAIKERLTTLMGEASSLGDELAELRDEEQNYFDNMPEGLQGGVKGEKAQAAIDAMENVVGLLEDFAGIDSDELDTAAE
;
A
#
# COMPACT_ATOMS: atom_id res chain seq x y z
N MET A 1 -27.40 19.93 -14.99
CA MET A 1 -26.22 19.27 -15.58
C MET A 1 -24.92 19.53 -14.83
N ASN A 2 -24.48 20.80 -14.63
CA ASN A 2 -23.26 21.08 -13.86
C ASN A 2 -23.39 20.68 -12.37
N ALA A 3 -24.54 20.93 -11.73
CA ALA A 3 -24.77 20.53 -10.33
C ALA A 3 -24.71 19.01 -10.09
N GLU A 4 -25.26 18.19 -11.01
CA GLU A 4 -25.19 16.73 -10.90
C GLU A 4 -23.79 16.19 -11.16
N ARG A 5 -23.04 16.79 -12.11
CA ARG A 5 -21.62 16.48 -12.34
C ARG A 5 -20.80 16.75 -11.08
N ARG A 6 -20.96 17.94 -10.47
CA ARG A 6 -20.25 18.32 -9.24
C ARG A 6 -20.56 17.36 -8.09
N LYS A 7 -21.83 17.04 -7.86
CA LYS A 7 -22.22 16.06 -6.82
C LYS A 7 -21.57 14.68 -7.02
N LYS A 8 -21.40 14.23 -8.27
CA LYS A 8 -20.70 12.97 -8.56
C LYS A 8 -19.19 13.06 -8.31
N LEU A 9 -18.57 14.20 -8.61
CA LEU A 9 -17.14 14.43 -8.32
C LEU A 9 -16.90 14.39 -6.81
N GLU A 10 -17.71 15.10 -6.02
CA GLU A 10 -17.62 15.05 -4.55
C GLU A 10 -17.73 13.62 -4.01
N ALA A 11 -18.71 12.85 -4.49
CA ALA A 11 -18.89 11.46 -4.06
C ALA A 11 -17.71 10.55 -4.46
N ILE A 12 -17.04 10.83 -5.58
CA ILE A 12 -15.82 10.11 -5.99
C ILE A 12 -14.66 10.52 -5.08
N LYS A 13 -14.52 11.81 -4.77
CA LYS A 13 -13.49 12.35 -3.89
C LYS A 13 -13.58 11.76 -2.49
N GLU A 14 -14.77 11.78 -1.88
CA GLU A 14 -15.00 11.16 -0.57
C GLU A 14 -14.57 9.68 -0.56
N ARG A 15 -14.95 8.93 -1.60
CA ARG A 15 -14.54 7.52 -1.74
C ARG A 15 -13.04 7.34 -1.90
N LEU A 16 -12.38 8.21 -2.66
CA LEU A 16 -10.92 8.20 -2.79
C LEU A 16 -10.26 8.47 -1.44
N THR A 17 -10.71 9.48 -0.70
CA THR A 17 -10.18 9.78 0.64
C THR A 17 -10.34 8.62 1.61
N THR A 18 -11.48 7.92 1.59
CA THR A 18 -11.65 6.69 2.38
C THR A 18 -10.67 5.61 1.95
N LEU A 19 -10.57 5.31 0.66
CA LEU A 19 -9.67 4.29 0.14
C LEU A 19 -8.19 4.60 0.42
N MET A 20 -7.78 5.88 0.37
CA MET A 20 -6.42 6.30 0.71
C MET A 20 -6.10 6.03 2.19
N GLY A 21 -7.05 6.32 3.09
CA GLY A 21 -6.91 5.97 4.50
C GLY A 21 -6.83 4.47 4.76
N GLU A 22 -7.67 3.68 4.06
CA GLU A 22 -7.59 2.21 4.11
C GLU A 22 -6.26 1.69 3.55
N ALA A 23 -5.75 2.29 2.48
CA ALA A 23 -4.46 1.91 1.89
C ALA A 23 -3.29 2.21 2.83
N SER A 24 -3.29 3.35 3.54
CA SER A 24 -2.29 3.63 4.58
C SER A 24 -2.33 2.58 5.69
N SER A 25 -3.52 2.27 6.21
CA SER A 25 -3.67 1.25 7.27
C SER A 25 -3.18 -0.13 6.83
N LEU A 26 -3.53 -0.54 5.60
CA LEU A 26 -3.05 -1.80 5.03
C LEU A 26 -1.54 -1.79 4.78
N GLY A 27 -0.98 -0.65 4.39
CA GLY A 27 0.46 -0.45 4.21
C GLY A 27 1.20 -0.66 5.53
N ASP A 28 0.71 -0.06 6.61
CA ASP A 28 1.28 -0.21 7.96
C ASP A 28 1.21 -1.68 8.42
N GLU A 29 0.05 -2.33 8.31
CA GLU A 29 -0.14 -3.74 8.67
C GLU A 29 0.78 -4.68 7.87
N LEU A 30 0.95 -4.41 6.57
CA LEU A 30 1.82 -5.22 5.71
C LEU A 30 3.31 -4.97 6.00
N ALA A 31 3.69 -3.74 6.34
CA ALA A 31 5.05 -3.40 6.75
C ALA A 31 5.44 -4.11 8.04
N GLU A 32 4.53 -4.19 9.02
CA GLU A 32 4.74 -4.96 10.25
C GLU A 32 5.01 -6.45 9.94
N LEU A 33 4.19 -7.07 9.09
CA LEU A 33 4.40 -8.47 8.66
C LEU A 33 5.70 -8.67 7.88
N ARG A 34 6.08 -7.70 7.02
CA ARG A 34 7.35 -7.72 6.30
C ARG A 34 8.52 -7.70 7.28
N ASP A 35 8.46 -6.85 8.30
CA ASP A 35 9.50 -6.76 9.33
C ASP A 35 9.58 -8.06 10.15
N GLU A 36 8.45 -8.71 10.45
CA GLU A 36 8.44 -10.04 11.05
C GLU A 36 9.11 -11.10 10.17
N GLU A 37 8.82 -11.12 8.87
CA GLU A 37 9.43 -12.06 7.91
C GLU A 37 10.94 -11.79 7.74
N GLN A 38 11.36 -10.52 7.72
CA GLN A 38 12.78 -10.14 7.70
C GLN A 38 13.49 -10.64 8.96
N ASN A 39 12.89 -10.44 10.14
CA ASN A 39 13.42 -10.98 11.39
C ASN A 39 13.50 -12.51 11.37
N TYR A 40 12.51 -13.20 10.78
CA TYR A 40 12.54 -14.65 10.61
C TYR A 40 13.70 -15.10 9.71
N PHE A 41 13.92 -14.41 8.59
CA PHE A 41 15.01 -14.68 7.66
C PHE A 41 16.38 -14.44 8.29
N ASP A 42 16.56 -13.32 9.01
CA ASP A 42 17.82 -12.93 9.64
C ASP A 42 18.23 -13.88 10.78
N ASN A 43 17.24 -14.48 11.46
CA ASN A 43 17.47 -15.46 12.51
C ASN A 43 17.56 -16.91 11.98
N MET A 44 17.47 -17.11 10.67
CA MET A 44 17.51 -18.44 10.06
C MET A 44 18.95 -18.99 10.06
N PRO A 45 19.17 -20.30 10.30
CA PRO A 45 20.50 -20.90 10.11
C PRO A 45 21.01 -20.73 8.68
N GLU A 46 22.31 -20.46 8.49
CA GLU A 46 22.93 -20.18 7.17
C GLU A 46 22.56 -21.22 6.09
N GLY A 47 22.52 -22.51 6.45
CA GLY A 47 22.17 -23.59 5.51
C GLY A 47 20.70 -23.57 5.04
N LEU A 48 19.80 -22.94 5.79
CA LEU A 48 18.41 -22.72 5.39
C LEU A 48 18.24 -21.37 4.70
N GLN A 49 18.99 -20.36 5.14
CA GLN A 49 18.98 -19.00 4.59
C GLN A 49 19.51 -18.98 3.14
N GLY A 50 20.57 -19.73 2.85
CA GLY A 50 21.08 -19.92 1.49
C GLY A 50 20.35 -21.01 0.68
N GLY A 51 19.28 -21.60 1.24
CA GLY A 51 18.52 -22.66 0.59
C GLY A 51 17.14 -22.19 0.13
N VAL A 52 16.33 -23.15 -0.36
CA VAL A 52 14.97 -22.89 -0.87
C VAL A 52 14.05 -22.18 0.15
N LYS A 53 14.29 -22.36 1.45
CA LYS A 53 13.52 -21.66 2.48
C LYS A 53 13.85 -20.17 2.53
N GLY A 54 15.13 -19.81 2.56
CA GLY A 54 15.56 -18.42 2.52
C GLY A 54 15.20 -17.73 1.22
N GLU A 55 15.33 -18.41 0.06
CA GLU A 55 14.88 -17.86 -1.23
C GLU A 55 13.39 -17.49 -1.22
N LYS A 56 12.54 -18.31 -0.57
CA LYS A 56 11.10 -18.03 -0.45
C LYS A 56 10.81 -16.87 0.50
N ALA A 57 11.52 -16.80 1.63
CA ALA A 57 11.38 -15.71 2.59
C ALA A 57 11.79 -14.38 1.93
N GLN A 58 12.93 -14.35 1.23
CA GLN A 58 13.37 -13.16 0.49
C GLN A 58 12.34 -12.75 -0.58
N ALA A 59 11.83 -13.71 -1.36
CA ALA A 59 10.80 -13.40 -2.37
C ALA A 59 9.50 -12.87 -1.75
N ALA A 60 9.12 -13.33 -0.56
CA ALA A 60 7.97 -12.81 0.17
C ALA A 60 8.22 -11.39 0.68
N ILE A 61 9.41 -11.13 1.27
CA ILE A 61 9.84 -9.80 1.71
C ILE A 61 9.80 -8.81 0.54
N ASP A 62 10.46 -9.15 -0.58
CA ASP A 62 10.50 -8.29 -1.77
C ASP A 62 9.09 -8.00 -2.32
N ALA A 63 8.20 -9.00 -2.29
CA ALA A 63 6.81 -8.82 -2.73
C ALA A 63 6.03 -7.90 -1.78
N MET A 64 6.21 -8.04 -0.47
CA MET A 64 5.56 -7.18 0.53
C MET A 64 6.07 -5.74 0.43
N GLU A 65 7.38 -5.52 0.31
CA GLU A 65 7.96 -4.19 0.12
C GLU A 65 7.40 -3.49 -1.12
N ASN A 66 7.27 -4.22 -2.23
CA ASN A 66 6.67 -3.67 -3.45
C ASN A 66 5.22 -3.22 -3.21
N VAL A 67 4.40 -4.07 -2.59
CA VAL A 67 3.00 -3.76 -2.32
C VAL A 67 2.86 -2.59 -1.33
N VAL A 68 3.70 -2.52 -0.29
CA VAL A 68 3.74 -1.38 0.63
C VAL A 68 4.00 -0.09 -0.14
N GLY A 69 5.02 -0.06 -1.02
CA GLY A 69 5.31 1.12 -1.83
C GLY A 69 4.13 1.53 -2.74
N LEU A 70 3.43 0.56 -3.35
CA LEU A 70 2.23 0.86 -4.15
C LEU A 70 1.08 1.44 -3.33
N LEU A 71 0.92 1.00 -2.07
CA LEU A 71 -0.09 1.52 -1.16
C LEU A 71 0.26 2.93 -0.66
N GLU A 72 1.54 3.18 -0.35
CA GLU A 72 2.04 4.51 0.01
C GLU A 72 1.86 5.51 -1.14
N ASP A 73 2.22 5.12 -2.36
CA ASP A 73 2.03 5.92 -3.57
C ASP A 73 0.54 6.26 -3.78
N PHE A 74 -0.35 5.28 -3.59
CA PHE A 74 -1.79 5.50 -3.71
C PHE A 74 -2.34 6.39 -2.60
N ALA A 75 -1.89 6.21 -1.36
CA ALA A 75 -2.30 7.02 -0.23
C ALA A 75 -1.79 8.47 -0.31
N GLY A 76 -0.68 8.70 -1.01
CA GLY A 76 -0.08 10.02 -1.25
C GLY A 76 -0.73 10.83 -2.36
N ILE A 77 -1.78 10.33 -3.01
CA ILE A 77 -2.49 11.07 -4.06
C ILE A 77 -3.19 12.29 -3.46
N ASP A 78 -3.00 13.46 -4.07
CA ASP A 78 -3.73 14.68 -3.71
C ASP A 78 -5.13 14.65 -4.36
N SER A 79 -6.14 14.24 -3.59
CA SER A 79 -7.53 14.21 -4.09
C SER A 79 -8.14 15.61 -4.25
N ASP A 80 -7.51 16.67 -3.74
CA ASP A 80 -7.97 18.05 -3.91
C ASP A 80 -7.71 18.56 -5.35
N GLU A 81 -6.86 17.90 -6.15
CA GLU A 81 -6.72 18.20 -7.58
C GLU A 81 -8.06 18.11 -8.34
N LEU A 82 -9.00 17.28 -7.85
CA LEU A 82 -10.34 17.13 -8.43
C LEU A 82 -11.25 18.34 -8.21
N ASP A 83 -10.95 19.21 -7.24
CA ASP A 83 -11.71 20.44 -6.99
C ASP A 83 -11.54 21.42 -8.16
N THR A 84 -10.35 21.46 -8.74
CA THR A 84 -10.04 22.28 -9.93
C THR A 84 -10.83 21.82 -11.17
N ALA A 85 -11.20 20.54 -11.24
CA ALA A 85 -12.04 19.99 -12.31
C ALA A 85 -13.55 20.28 -12.11
N ALA A 86 -13.95 20.75 -10.93
CA ALA A 86 -15.33 21.04 -10.59
C ALA A 86 -15.77 22.47 -10.96
N GLU A 87 -14.83 23.43 -11.04
CA GLU A 87 -15.02 24.80 -11.55
C GLU A 87 -15.45 24.84 -13.02
#